data_AF-A0A352FI47-F1
#
_entry.id   AF-A0A352FI47-F1
#
_cell.length_a   1.000
_cell.length_b   1.000
_cell.length_c   1.000
_cell.angle_alpha   90.00
_cell.angle_beta   90.00
_cell.angle_gamma   90.00
#
_symmetry.space_group_name_H-M   'P 1'
#
loop_
_entity.id
_entity.type
_entity.pdbx_description
1 polymer ?
#
loop_
_entity_poly.entity_id
_entity_poly.type
_entity_poly.pdbx_seq_one_letter_code
_entity_poly.pdbx_strand_id
1 'polypeptide(L)'
;MNKRVLLVIQIVLGLAVAIALVRAMDSRQSLAQTQTPEDPLYVKAATAKRMSLAFNGVVADWYWMRSLQYVGGKIVAFKDTHEGRFGNLGDLDLRLLPSLLGMSTTLDPQFLAPYEYGAAVLPEINPDYATRLLESGVAANPSEWRLYQHLGYVYWQRHEYQKASEVYAAGAKIPGAPVWMAALSARMKAEGGSRDAAREMYRHLYESSTDPTVKDMVNKQVMRLDSLDERDEIRNVLNAFKAKNGRCVSSWREVANELRAVRLILDPKTGAPLDPSETTYELIKNGCDVGLDVNTTVPFR
;
A
#
# COMPACT_ATOMS: atom_id res chain seq x y z
N MET A 1 5.07 -62.16 13.15
CA MET A 1 4.54 -60.83 13.52
C MET A 1 3.79 -60.26 12.34
N ASN A 2 2.50 -59.94 12.48
CA ASN A 2 1.67 -59.48 11.36
C ASN A 2 2.20 -58.15 10.81
N LYS A 3 2.24 -57.98 9.48
CA LYS A 3 2.67 -56.71 8.83
C LYS A 3 1.99 -55.47 9.43
N ARG A 4 0.73 -55.60 9.88
CA ARG A 4 -0.01 -54.54 10.57
C ARG A 4 0.59 -54.17 11.93
N VAL A 5 1.05 -55.13 12.72
CA VAL A 5 1.69 -54.89 14.02
C VAL A 5 3.04 -54.20 13.83
N LEU A 6 3.81 -54.59 12.81
CA LEU A 6 5.08 -53.93 12.48
C LEU A 6 4.88 -52.46 12.09
N LEU A 7 3.87 -52.16 11.27
CA LEU A 7 3.53 -50.79 10.87
C LEU A 7 3.09 -49.92 12.06
N VAL A 8 2.28 -50.46 12.96
CA VAL A 8 1.86 -49.75 14.17
C VAL A 8 3.07 -49.44 15.06
N ILE A 9 3.98 -50.39 15.26
CA ILE A 9 5.20 -50.17 16.03
C ILE A 9 6.07 -49.08 15.40
N GLN A 10 6.21 -49.07 14.07
CA GLN A 10 6.97 -48.04 13.35
C GLN A 10 6.36 -46.64 13.52
N ILE A 11 5.03 -46.52 13.44
CA ILE A 11 4.33 -45.25 13.66
C ILE A 11 4.53 -44.76 15.09
N VAL A 12 4.35 -45.64 16.08
CA VAL A 12 4.50 -45.29 17.50
C VAL A 12 5.94 -44.89 17.82
N LEU A 13 6.93 -45.61 17.28
CA LEU A 13 8.34 -45.28 17.47
C LEU A 13 8.69 -43.93 16.82
N GLY A 14 8.19 -43.68 15.60
CA GLY A 14 8.35 -42.39 14.92
C GLY A 14 7.74 -41.24 15.70
N LEU A 15 6.54 -41.42 16.26
CA LEU A 15 5.87 -40.42 17.09
C LEU A 15 6.63 -40.16 18.39
N ALA A 16 7.14 -41.21 19.05
CA ALA A 16 7.93 -41.08 20.28
C ALA A 16 9.25 -40.31 20.04
N VAL A 17 9.93 -40.59 18.92
CA VAL A 17 11.14 -39.85 18.51
C VAL A 17 10.82 -38.39 18.22
N ALA A 18 9.71 -38.11 17.52
CA ALA A 18 9.27 -36.75 17.25
C ALA A 18 8.96 -35.99 18.55
N ILE A 19 8.26 -36.59 19.50
CA ILE A 19 7.95 -35.99 20.81
C ILE A 19 9.23 -35.73 21.61
N ALA A 20 10.18 -36.66 21.61
CA ALA A 20 11.46 -36.48 22.30
C ALA A 20 12.28 -35.34 21.70
N LEU A 21 12.31 -35.22 20.37
CA LEU A 21 12.97 -34.11 19.67
C LEU A 21 12.30 -32.76 19.99
N VAL A 22 10.97 -32.69 19.95
CA VAL A 22 10.22 -31.47 20.30
C VAL A 22 10.54 -31.06 21.73
N ARG A 23 10.49 -31.99 22.70
CA ARG A 23 10.82 -31.69 24.11
C ARG A 23 12.26 -31.25 24.31
N ALA A 24 13.21 -31.87 23.59
CA ALA A 24 14.61 -31.47 23.65
C ALA A 24 14.83 -30.06 23.08
N MET A 25 14.11 -29.70 22.02
CA MET A 25 14.12 -28.34 21.46
C MET A 25 13.48 -27.33 22.44
N ASP A 26 12.32 -27.64 22.99
CA ASP A 26 11.60 -26.81 23.97
C ASP A 26 12.45 -26.54 25.22
N SER A 27 13.13 -27.56 25.75
CA SER A 27 14.01 -27.43 26.91
C SER A 27 15.26 -26.59 26.65
N ARG A 28 15.70 -26.50 25.39
CA ARG A 28 16.77 -25.59 24.99
C ARG A 28 16.26 -24.16 24.82
N GLN A 29 14.99 -24.01 24.44
CA GLN A 29 14.31 -22.73 24.26
C GLN A 29 14.05 -22.01 25.59
N SER A 30 13.68 -22.74 26.66
CA SER A 30 13.49 -22.14 27.99
C SER A 30 14.79 -21.63 28.61
N LEU A 31 15.94 -22.23 28.28
CA LEU A 31 17.27 -21.78 28.71
C LEU A 31 17.82 -20.62 27.88
N ALA A 32 17.30 -20.40 26.66
CA ALA A 32 17.70 -19.32 25.77
C ALA A 32 16.91 -18.01 26.00
N GLN A 33 15.92 -17.97 26.89
CA GLN A 33 15.15 -16.74 27.17
C GLN A 33 15.96 -15.62 27.86
N THR A 34 17.16 -15.91 28.36
CA THR A 34 18.01 -14.94 29.09
C THR A 34 19.01 -14.17 28.22
N GLN A 35 19.15 -14.52 26.95
CA GLN A 35 19.90 -13.75 25.96
C GLN A 35 19.08 -13.85 24.67
N THR A 36 18.79 -12.77 23.97
CA THR A 36 18.08 -12.82 22.68
C THR A 36 19.08 -12.89 21.52
N PRO A 37 19.70 -14.04 21.18
CA PRO A 37 20.09 -14.27 19.81
C PRO A 37 18.81 -14.57 19.04
N GLU A 38 18.56 -13.83 17.97
CA GLU A 38 17.47 -14.11 17.06
C GLU A 38 17.57 -15.58 16.61
N ASP A 39 16.64 -16.44 17.02
CA ASP A 39 16.70 -17.86 16.66
C ASP A 39 16.71 -17.99 15.13
N PRO A 40 17.81 -18.44 14.51
CA PRO A 40 17.91 -18.49 13.06
C PRO A 40 16.86 -19.44 12.48
N LEU A 41 16.58 -19.30 11.18
CA LEU A 41 15.80 -20.29 10.47
C LEU A 41 16.43 -21.67 10.67
N TYR A 42 15.64 -22.66 11.06
CA TYR A 42 16.12 -24.01 11.33
C TYR A 42 16.79 -24.64 10.10
N VAL A 43 16.29 -24.30 8.90
CA VAL A 43 16.81 -24.74 7.60
C VAL A 43 16.52 -23.68 6.52
N LYS A 44 17.16 -23.78 5.35
CA LYS A 44 16.81 -22.98 4.15
C LYS A 44 15.47 -23.45 3.57
N ALA A 45 14.75 -22.56 2.90
CA ALA A 45 13.41 -22.86 2.36
C ALA A 45 13.37 -24.01 1.35
N ALA A 46 14.34 -24.08 0.44
CA ALA A 46 14.46 -25.19 -0.50
C ALA A 46 14.67 -26.54 0.22
N THR A 47 15.41 -26.54 1.33
CA THR A 47 15.65 -27.73 2.15
C THR A 47 14.39 -28.12 2.92
N ALA A 48 13.72 -27.14 3.55
CA ALA A 48 12.44 -27.37 4.23
C ALA A 48 11.40 -27.99 3.29
N LYS A 49 11.30 -27.48 2.05
CA LYS A 49 10.37 -27.99 1.03
C LYS A 49 10.63 -29.44 0.61
N ARG A 50 11.89 -29.89 0.68
CA ARG A 50 12.27 -31.28 0.39
C ARG A 50 12.04 -32.19 1.59
N MET A 51 12.29 -31.69 2.79
CA MET A 51 12.16 -32.45 4.05
C MET A 51 10.71 -32.59 4.52
N SER A 52 9.81 -31.72 4.09
CA SER A 52 8.40 -31.74 4.46
C SER A 52 7.61 -32.91 3.88
N LEU A 53 8.17 -33.67 2.91
CA LEU A 53 7.59 -34.89 2.34
C LEU A 53 6.08 -34.76 2.03
N ALA A 54 5.71 -33.70 1.29
CA ALA A 54 4.35 -33.29 0.90
C ALA A 54 3.52 -32.52 1.93
N PHE A 55 3.97 -32.37 3.18
CA PHE A 55 3.31 -31.54 4.20
C PHE A 55 3.75 -30.06 4.15
N ASN A 56 4.01 -29.52 2.96
CA ASN A 56 4.49 -28.16 2.78
C ASN A 56 3.56 -27.12 3.41
N GLY A 57 2.24 -27.27 3.28
CA GLY A 57 1.25 -26.36 3.87
C GLY A 57 1.35 -26.30 5.40
N VAL A 58 1.42 -27.45 6.07
CA VAL A 58 1.54 -27.50 7.54
C VAL A 58 2.84 -26.84 8.02
N VAL A 59 3.95 -27.06 7.30
CA VAL A 59 5.22 -26.40 7.63
C VAL A 59 5.13 -24.89 7.34
N ALA A 60 4.47 -24.48 6.27
CA ALA A 60 4.23 -23.07 5.95
C ALA A 60 3.40 -22.36 7.03
N ASP A 61 2.34 -23.01 7.53
CA ASP A 61 1.49 -22.53 8.63
C ASP A 61 2.29 -22.35 9.91
N TRP A 62 3.21 -23.28 10.20
CA TRP A 62 4.07 -23.17 11.37
C TRP A 62 5.01 -21.95 11.30
N TYR A 63 5.65 -21.71 10.15
CA TYR A 63 6.48 -20.51 9.96
C TYR A 63 5.65 -19.22 9.97
N TRP A 64 4.42 -19.27 9.47
CA TRP A 64 3.45 -18.18 9.57
C TRP A 64 3.12 -17.86 11.03
N MET A 65 2.69 -18.84 11.82
CA MET A 65 2.41 -18.66 13.25
C MET A 65 3.64 -18.17 14.02
N ARG A 66 4.85 -18.60 13.64
CA ARG A 66 6.09 -18.11 14.22
C ARG A 66 6.34 -16.63 13.90
N SER A 67 6.00 -16.16 12.69
CA SER A 67 6.11 -14.72 12.35
C SER A 67 5.19 -13.85 13.20
N LEU A 68 3.93 -14.29 13.40
CA LEU A 68 2.97 -13.59 14.26
C LEU A 68 3.45 -13.51 15.71
N GLN A 69 3.92 -14.64 16.25
CA GLN A 69 4.45 -14.71 17.62
C GLN A 69 5.73 -13.88 17.79
N TYR A 70 6.62 -13.86 16.79
CA TYR A 70 7.84 -13.06 16.81
C TYR A 70 7.52 -11.56 16.91
N VAL A 71 6.62 -11.06 16.06
CA VAL A 71 6.20 -9.65 16.10
C VAL A 71 5.44 -9.34 17.40
N GLY A 72 4.51 -10.20 17.79
CA GLY A 72 3.76 -10.05 19.04
C GLY A 72 4.66 -10.00 20.28
N GLY A 73 5.66 -10.89 20.37
CA GLY A 73 6.63 -10.91 21.45
C GLY A 73 7.48 -9.64 21.51
N LYS A 74 7.89 -9.09 20.35
CA LYS A 74 8.62 -7.82 20.27
C LYS A 74 7.76 -6.63 20.74
N ILE A 75 6.47 -6.62 20.37
CA ILE A 75 5.53 -5.59 20.84
C ILE A 75 5.37 -5.64 22.36
N VAL A 76 5.21 -6.84 22.94
CA VAL A 76 5.07 -7.01 24.39
C VAL A 76 6.34 -6.55 25.10
N ALA A 77 7.51 -7.06 24.68
CA ALA A 77 8.79 -6.67 25.27
C ALA A 77 9.08 -5.16 25.17
N PHE A 78 8.69 -4.52 24.07
CA PHE A 78 8.82 -3.07 23.91
C PHE A 78 7.94 -2.32 24.91
N LYS A 79 6.67 -2.73 25.07
CA LYS A 79 5.74 -2.12 26.05
C LYS A 79 6.19 -2.29 27.49
N ASP A 80 6.82 -3.42 27.82
CA ASP A 80 7.31 -3.68 29.17
C ASP A 80 8.54 -2.81 29.52
N THR A 81 9.28 -2.36 28.51
CA THR A 81 10.53 -1.58 28.68
C THR A 81 10.38 -0.08 28.45
N HIS A 82 9.27 0.36 27.82
CA HIS A 82 9.04 1.76 27.47
C HIS A 82 7.70 2.25 28.03
N GLU A 83 7.75 3.20 28.96
CA GLU A 83 6.57 3.93 29.43
C GLU A 83 6.12 4.94 28.35
N GLY A 84 5.26 4.50 27.43
CA GLY A 84 4.75 5.34 26.35
C GLY A 84 3.78 4.62 25.43
N ARG A 85 3.08 5.38 24.55
CA ARG A 85 2.27 4.76 23.50
C ARG A 85 3.19 4.17 22.43
N PHE A 86 2.98 2.90 22.11
CA PHE A 86 3.59 2.26 20.94
C PHE A 86 3.29 3.08 19.68
N GLY A 87 4.33 3.67 19.08
CA GLY A 87 4.21 4.67 18.02
C GLY A 87 4.24 4.09 16.61
N ASN A 88 5.23 3.24 16.31
CA ASN A 88 5.39 2.64 14.97
C ASN A 88 6.08 1.25 15.06
N LEU A 89 5.87 0.40 14.05
CA LEU A 89 6.52 -0.90 13.92
C LEU A 89 8.02 -0.80 13.63
N GLY A 90 8.49 0.31 13.05
CA GLY A 90 9.91 0.58 12.79
C GLY A 90 10.78 0.69 14.05
N ASP A 91 10.18 0.96 15.22
CA ASP A 91 10.89 0.97 16.50
C ASP A 91 11.26 -0.45 16.98
N LEU A 92 10.65 -1.48 16.38
CA LEU A 92 10.90 -2.87 16.71
C LEU A 92 12.00 -3.45 15.84
N ASP A 93 12.95 -4.14 16.47
CA ASP A 93 13.95 -4.93 15.74
C ASP A 93 13.31 -6.21 15.19
N LEU A 94 12.86 -6.15 13.93
CA LEU A 94 12.09 -7.19 13.22
C LEU A 94 12.86 -7.86 12.08
N ARG A 95 14.18 -8.00 12.20
CA ARG A 95 15.07 -8.55 11.14
C ARG A 95 14.73 -9.98 10.72
N LEU A 96 14.13 -10.78 11.61
CA LEU A 96 13.77 -12.16 11.30
C LEU A 96 12.46 -12.27 10.49
N LEU A 97 11.62 -11.23 10.48
CA LEU A 97 10.31 -11.28 9.85
C LEU A 97 10.36 -11.61 8.34
N PRO A 98 11.21 -10.95 7.51
CA PRO A 98 11.37 -11.32 6.10
C PRO A 98 11.62 -12.81 5.88
N SER A 99 12.52 -13.38 6.68
CA SER A 99 12.93 -14.78 6.60
C SER A 99 11.77 -15.74 6.93
N LEU A 100 10.97 -15.42 7.95
CA LEU A 100 9.81 -16.23 8.34
C LEU A 100 8.71 -16.20 7.28
N LEU A 101 8.38 -15.02 6.76
CA LEU A 101 7.38 -14.86 5.71
C LEU A 101 7.84 -15.53 4.41
N GLY A 102 9.10 -15.34 4.01
CA GLY A 102 9.66 -15.96 2.80
C GLY A 102 9.69 -17.48 2.86
N MET A 103 9.93 -18.04 4.05
CA MET A 103 9.85 -19.48 4.26
C MET A 103 8.42 -19.99 4.07
N SER A 104 7.43 -19.33 4.70
CA SER A 104 6.02 -19.69 4.56
C SER A 104 5.56 -19.66 3.10
N THR A 105 5.83 -18.57 2.39
CA THR A 105 5.42 -18.40 0.99
C THR A 105 6.20 -19.26 -0.01
N THR A 106 7.42 -19.68 0.31
CA THR A 106 8.18 -20.63 -0.54
C THR A 106 7.62 -22.06 -0.42
N LEU A 107 7.20 -22.43 0.78
CA LEU A 107 6.63 -23.74 1.08
C LEU A 107 5.22 -23.85 0.49
N ASP A 108 4.38 -22.84 0.73
CA ASP A 108 3.03 -22.73 0.17
C ASP A 108 2.81 -21.38 -0.53
N PRO A 109 3.09 -21.30 -1.85
CA PRO A 109 2.93 -20.06 -2.60
C PRO A 109 1.49 -19.56 -2.72
N GLN A 110 0.49 -20.42 -2.52
CA GLN A 110 -0.93 -20.03 -2.59
C GLN A 110 -1.46 -19.50 -1.25
N PHE A 111 -0.66 -19.59 -0.19
CA PHE A 111 -1.06 -19.11 1.12
C PHE A 111 -1.03 -17.57 1.16
N LEU A 112 -2.22 -16.95 1.08
CA LEU A 112 -2.35 -15.49 0.94
C LEU A 112 -1.96 -14.70 2.20
N ALA A 113 -2.26 -15.23 3.39
CA ALA A 113 -2.12 -14.46 4.63
C ALA A 113 -0.70 -13.93 4.91
N PRO A 114 0.40 -14.67 4.67
CA PRO A 114 1.76 -14.13 4.78
C PRO A 114 2.04 -12.96 3.84
N TYR A 115 1.48 -12.95 2.63
CA TYR A 115 1.64 -11.84 1.69
C TYR A 115 0.88 -10.60 2.17
N GLU A 116 -0.39 -10.77 2.56
CA GLU A 116 -1.23 -9.67 3.08
C GLU A 116 -0.64 -9.05 4.34
N TYR A 117 -0.16 -9.89 5.26
CA TYR A 117 0.54 -9.44 6.46
C TYR A 117 1.86 -8.75 6.13
N GLY A 118 2.62 -9.31 5.19
CA GLY A 118 3.83 -8.70 4.68
C GLY A 118 3.58 -7.30 4.08
N ALA A 119 2.48 -7.12 3.34
CA ALA A 119 2.07 -5.83 2.81
C ALA A 119 1.79 -4.78 3.88
N ALA A 120 1.25 -5.20 5.03
CA ALA A 120 0.91 -4.30 6.12
C ALA A 120 2.12 -3.89 6.96
N VAL A 121 3.07 -4.80 7.19
CA VAL A 121 4.14 -4.63 8.19
C VAL A 121 5.49 -4.29 7.55
N LEU A 122 5.85 -4.93 6.43
CA LEU A 122 7.19 -4.77 5.86
C LEU A 122 7.49 -3.42 5.21
N PRO A 123 6.53 -2.62 4.68
CA PRO A 123 6.89 -1.35 4.04
C PRO A 123 7.67 -0.38 4.94
N GLU A 124 7.37 -0.37 6.24
CA GLU A 124 8.04 0.50 7.22
C GLU A 124 9.41 -0.04 7.66
N ILE A 125 9.63 -1.35 7.58
CA ILE A 125 10.81 -2.03 8.14
C ILE A 125 11.81 -2.42 7.04
N ASN A 126 11.30 -2.97 5.94
CA ASN A 126 12.07 -3.49 4.82
C ASN A 126 11.27 -3.36 3.51
N PRO A 127 11.18 -2.15 2.94
CA PRO A 127 10.36 -1.86 1.76
C PRO A 127 10.77 -2.64 0.50
N ASP A 128 12.06 -2.96 0.36
CA ASP A 128 12.55 -3.76 -0.77
C ASP A 128 12.16 -5.23 -0.66
N TYR A 129 12.10 -5.77 0.55
CA TYR A 129 11.56 -7.10 0.74
C TYR A 129 10.04 -7.14 0.59
N ALA A 130 9.32 -6.10 1.04
CA ALA A 130 7.87 -6.00 0.88
C ALA A 130 7.43 -6.12 -0.60
N THR A 131 8.07 -5.35 -1.49
CA THR A 131 7.79 -5.39 -2.93
C THR A 131 8.11 -6.76 -3.53
N ARG A 132 9.30 -7.33 -3.27
CA ARG A 132 9.67 -8.67 -3.77
C ARG A 132 8.72 -9.78 -3.29
N LEU A 133 8.29 -9.72 -2.03
CA LEU A 133 7.34 -10.68 -1.46
C LEU A 133 5.99 -10.57 -2.18
N LEU A 134 5.49 -9.36 -2.42
CA LEU A 134 4.21 -9.16 -3.08
C LEU A 134 4.27 -9.45 -4.59
N GLU A 135 5.38 -9.14 -5.26
CA GLU A 135 5.65 -9.57 -6.64
C GLU A 135 5.62 -11.09 -6.77
N SER A 136 6.23 -11.83 -5.84
CA SER A 136 6.15 -13.30 -5.84
C SER A 136 4.75 -13.82 -5.54
N GLY A 137 4.01 -13.13 -4.67
CA GLY A 137 2.60 -13.42 -4.39
C GLY A 137 1.71 -13.26 -5.61
N VAL A 138 1.84 -12.15 -6.35
CA VAL A 138 1.12 -11.90 -7.60
C VAL A 138 1.47 -12.95 -8.66
N ALA A 139 2.76 -13.29 -8.79
CA ALA A 139 3.20 -14.32 -9.74
C ALA A 139 2.63 -15.71 -9.41
N ALA A 140 2.53 -16.04 -8.12
CA ALA A 140 1.95 -17.29 -7.67
C ALA A 140 0.42 -17.31 -7.75
N ASN A 141 -0.25 -16.17 -7.52
CA ASN A 141 -1.71 -16.05 -7.40
C ASN A 141 -2.25 -14.99 -8.37
N PRO A 142 -2.14 -15.18 -9.70
CA PRO A 142 -2.44 -14.14 -10.68
C PRO A 142 -3.91 -13.73 -10.72
N SER A 143 -4.83 -14.56 -10.20
CA SER A 143 -6.26 -14.28 -10.09
C SER A 143 -6.67 -13.56 -8.80
N GLU A 144 -5.73 -13.30 -7.87
CA GLU A 144 -6.02 -12.63 -6.61
C GLU A 144 -5.77 -11.13 -6.70
N TRP A 145 -6.80 -10.38 -7.12
CA TRP A 145 -6.69 -8.93 -7.31
C TRP A 145 -6.24 -8.17 -6.06
N ARG A 146 -6.51 -8.70 -4.85
CA ARG A 146 -6.08 -8.08 -3.58
C ARG A 146 -4.57 -7.97 -3.49
N LEU A 147 -3.82 -8.94 -4.00
CA LEU A 147 -2.35 -8.88 -4.02
C LEU A 147 -1.85 -7.74 -4.92
N TYR A 148 -2.53 -7.47 -6.04
CA TYR A 148 -2.23 -6.31 -6.88
C TYR A 148 -2.56 -5.01 -6.16
N GLN A 149 -3.65 -4.95 -5.40
CA GLN A 149 -3.94 -3.77 -4.58
C GLN A 149 -2.85 -3.51 -3.53
N HIS A 150 -2.42 -4.55 -2.81
CA HIS A 150 -1.34 -4.45 -1.84
C HIS A 150 -0.02 -4.01 -2.49
N LEU A 151 0.38 -4.65 -3.60
CA LEU A 151 1.61 -4.29 -4.32
C LEU A 151 1.56 -2.86 -4.87
N GLY A 152 0.43 -2.47 -5.47
CA GLY A 152 0.22 -1.11 -5.96
C GLY A 152 0.29 -0.07 -4.84
N TYR A 153 -0.24 -0.38 -3.66
CA TYR A 153 -0.17 0.50 -2.50
C TYR A 153 1.27 0.68 -2.00
N VAL A 154 2.05 -0.40 -1.94
CA VAL A 154 3.47 -0.31 -1.54
C VAL A 154 4.27 0.51 -2.55
N TYR A 155 4.05 0.34 -3.85
CA TYR A 155 4.70 1.19 -4.87
C TYR A 155 4.26 2.65 -4.74
N TRP A 156 2.99 2.92 -4.46
CA TRP A 156 2.49 4.27 -4.25
C TRP A 156 3.17 4.96 -3.05
N GLN A 157 3.26 4.28 -1.91
CA GLN A 157 3.96 4.80 -0.72
C GLN A 157 5.45 5.12 -0.99
N ARG A 158 6.06 4.41 -1.94
CA ARG A 158 7.44 4.62 -2.40
C ARG A 158 7.57 5.70 -3.48
N HIS A 159 6.48 6.39 -3.83
CA HIS A 159 6.43 7.33 -4.96
C HIS A 159 6.75 6.70 -6.32
N GLU A 160 6.65 5.37 -6.44
CA GLU A 160 6.84 4.62 -7.69
C GLU A 160 5.51 4.59 -8.49
N TYR A 161 4.99 5.79 -8.78
CA TYR A 161 3.64 5.99 -9.32
C TYR A 161 3.37 5.23 -10.63
N GLN A 162 4.37 5.14 -11.51
CA GLN A 162 4.23 4.40 -12.76
C GLN A 162 3.97 2.91 -12.50
N LYS A 163 4.76 2.29 -11.63
CA LYS A 163 4.59 0.87 -11.28
C LYS A 163 3.28 0.65 -10.54
N ALA A 164 2.92 1.54 -9.63
CA ALA A 164 1.64 1.49 -8.94
C ALA A 164 0.46 1.52 -9.93
N SER A 165 0.50 2.42 -10.92
CA SER A 165 -0.50 2.47 -11.99
C SER A 165 -0.59 1.15 -12.76
N GLU A 166 0.54 0.61 -13.22
CA GLU A 166 0.57 -0.62 -14.00
C GLU A 166 -0.01 -1.81 -13.23
N VAL A 167 0.36 -1.95 -11.96
CA VAL A 167 -0.16 -3.03 -11.09
C VAL A 167 -1.65 -2.87 -10.81
N TYR A 168 -2.13 -1.65 -10.51
CA TYR A 168 -3.56 -1.41 -10.33
C TYR A 168 -4.35 -1.71 -11.62
N ALA A 169 -3.84 -1.32 -12.79
CA ALA A 169 -4.45 -1.62 -14.07
C ALA A 169 -4.48 -3.12 -14.38
N ALA A 170 -3.42 -3.86 -14.02
CA ALA A 170 -3.40 -5.31 -14.13
C ALA A 170 -4.43 -5.97 -13.20
N GLY A 171 -4.48 -5.55 -11.94
CA GLY A 171 -5.44 -6.04 -10.96
C GLY A 171 -6.90 -5.76 -11.33
N ALA A 172 -7.18 -4.59 -11.92
CA ALA A 172 -8.51 -4.20 -12.36
C ALA A 172 -9.10 -5.09 -13.46
N LYS A 173 -8.27 -5.85 -14.20
CA LYS A 173 -8.71 -6.78 -15.25
C LYS A 173 -9.15 -8.14 -14.70
N ILE A 174 -8.92 -8.40 -13.42
CA ILE A 174 -9.22 -9.68 -12.79
C ILE A 174 -10.73 -9.76 -12.49
N PRO A 175 -11.40 -10.89 -12.76
CA PRO A 175 -12.80 -11.07 -12.41
C PRO A 175 -13.08 -10.81 -10.93
N GLY A 176 -14.10 -10.01 -10.64
CA GLY A 176 -14.46 -9.62 -9.27
C GLY A 176 -13.59 -8.51 -8.67
N ALA A 177 -12.63 -7.97 -9.42
CA ALA A 177 -11.91 -6.77 -9.01
C ALA A 177 -12.88 -5.57 -8.99
N PRO A 178 -12.81 -4.74 -7.94
CA PRO A 178 -13.68 -3.58 -7.82
C PRO A 178 -13.24 -2.44 -8.75
N VAL A 179 -14.22 -1.68 -9.24
CA VAL A 179 -14.01 -0.59 -10.22
C VAL A 179 -13.00 0.47 -9.75
N TRP A 180 -12.90 0.69 -8.43
CA TRP A 180 -11.93 1.64 -7.87
C TRP A 180 -10.48 1.28 -8.20
N MET A 181 -10.15 0.03 -8.54
CA MET A 181 -8.78 -0.32 -8.97
C MET A 181 -8.38 0.39 -10.26
N ALA A 182 -9.29 0.46 -11.24
CA ALA A 182 -9.04 1.20 -12.48
C ALA A 182 -8.89 2.71 -12.19
N ALA A 183 -9.72 3.25 -11.30
CA ALA A 183 -9.62 4.64 -10.86
C ALA A 183 -8.30 4.93 -10.14
N LEU A 184 -7.81 4.03 -9.28
CA LEU A 184 -6.50 4.16 -8.65
C LEU A 184 -5.37 4.16 -9.67
N SER A 185 -5.46 3.34 -10.72
CA SER A 185 -4.47 3.41 -11.81
C SER A 185 -4.43 4.80 -12.46
N ALA A 186 -5.59 5.38 -12.79
CA ALA A 186 -5.67 6.72 -13.37
C ALA A 186 -5.12 7.78 -12.39
N ARG A 187 -5.48 7.68 -11.11
CA ARG A 187 -4.93 8.54 -10.05
C ARG A 187 -3.40 8.47 -9.98
N MET A 188 -2.82 7.26 -10.02
CA MET A 188 -1.36 7.10 -9.99
C MET A 188 -0.68 7.75 -11.20
N LYS A 189 -1.30 7.73 -12.39
CA LYS A 189 -0.78 8.51 -13.54
C LYS A 189 -0.76 10.01 -13.27
N ALA A 190 -1.82 10.56 -12.68
CA ALA A 190 -1.88 11.98 -12.33
C ALA A 190 -0.83 12.34 -11.28
N GLU A 191 -0.68 11.55 -10.22
CA GLU A 191 0.34 11.78 -9.18
C GLU A 191 1.77 11.63 -9.72
N GLY A 192 1.98 10.74 -10.70
CA GLY A 192 3.23 10.60 -11.45
C GLY A 192 3.49 11.70 -12.50
N GLY A 193 2.66 12.76 -12.54
CA GLY A 193 2.83 13.92 -13.43
C GLY A 193 2.15 13.82 -14.80
N SER A 194 1.45 12.72 -15.10
CA SER A 194 0.76 12.51 -16.37
C SER A 194 -0.76 12.71 -16.22
N ARG A 195 -1.19 13.97 -16.01
CA ARG A 195 -2.62 14.32 -15.87
C ARG A 195 -3.44 14.00 -17.12
N ASP A 196 -2.88 14.17 -18.31
CA ASP A 196 -3.57 13.83 -19.57
C ASP A 196 -3.80 12.32 -19.72
N ALA A 197 -2.81 11.51 -19.35
CA ALA A 197 -2.98 10.05 -19.32
C ALA A 197 -4.06 9.66 -18.30
N ALA A 198 -4.10 10.30 -17.14
CA ALA A 198 -5.16 10.07 -16.15
C ALA A 198 -6.55 10.42 -16.70
N ARG A 199 -6.71 11.55 -17.42
CA ARG A 199 -7.96 11.93 -18.08
C ARG A 199 -8.42 10.90 -19.11
N GLU A 200 -7.50 10.38 -19.92
CA GLU A 200 -7.83 9.35 -20.91
C GLU A 200 -8.33 8.07 -20.22
N MET A 201 -7.65 7.65 -19.16
CA MET A 201 -8.05 6.47 -18.38
C MET A 201 -9.42 6.66 -17.71
N TYR A 202 -9.67 7.86 -17.16
CA TYR A 202 -10.98 8.20 -16.59
C TYR A 202 -12.07 8.24 -17.66
N ARG A 203 -11.81 8.81 -18.85
CA ARG A 203 -12.76 8.81 -19.97
C ARG A 203 -13.15 7.38 -20.36
N HIS A 204 -12.16 6.52 -20.57
CA HIS A 204 -12.42 5.12 -20.87
C HIS A 204 -13.25 4.44 -19.77
N LEU A 205 -12.94 4.72 -18.50
CA LEU A 205 -13.71 4.20 -17.37
C LEU A 205 -15.17 4.70 -17.37
N TYR A 206 -15.39 5.97 -17.69
CA TYR A 206 -16.73 6.56 -17.80
C TYR A 206 -17.54 5.93 -18.93
N GLU A 207 -16.94 5.77 -20.11
CA GLU A 207 -17.58 5.22 -21.30
C GLU A 207 -17.88 3.72 -21.16
N SER A 208 -17.01 2.98 -20.49
CA SER A 208 -17.18 1.53 -20.28
C SER A 208 -18.19 1.16 -19.19
N SER A 209 -18.61 2.11 -18.35
CA SER A 209 -19.51 1.85 -17.22
C SER A 209 -20.92 2.36 -17.47
N THR A 210 -21.93 1.57 -17.09
CA THR A 210 -23.33 2.02 -17.02
C THR A 210 -23.75 2.44 -15.61
N ASP A 211 -22.90 2.22 -14.61
CA ASP A 211 -23.20 2.53 -13.20
C ASP A 211 -23.11 4.06 -12.95
N PRO A 212 -24.20 4.72 -12.53
CA PRO A 212 -24.20 6.15 -12.21
C PRO A 212 -23.18 6.54 -11.14
N THR A 213 -22.91 5.67 -10.16
CA THR A 213 -21.94 5.95 -9.08
C THR A 213 -20.52 5.98 -9.64
N VAL A 214 -20.19 5.10 -10.59
CA VAL A 214 -18.88 5.12 -11.27
C VAL A 214 -18.73 6.40 -12.09
N LYS A 215 -19.79 6.79 -12.83
CA LYS A 215 -19.78 8.02 -13.63
C LYS A 215 -19.60 9.27 -12.78
N ASP A 216 -20.29 9.36 -11.66
CA ASP A 216 -20.13 10.45 -10.68
C ASP A 216 -18.72 10.49 -10.09
N MET A 217 -18.17 9.34 -9.70
CA MET A 217 -16.80 9.24 -9.22
C MET A 217 -15.80 9.75 -10.27
N VAL A 218 -15.94 9.32 -11.52
CA VAL A 218 -15.07 9.78 -12.61
C VAL A 218 -15.19 11.29 -12.82
N ASN A 219 -16.41 11.83 -12.87
CA ASN A 219 -16.62 13.28 -13.02
C ASN A 219 -15.91 14.06 -11.91
N LYS A 220 -16.03 13.63 -10.67
CA LYS A 220 -15.33 14.23 -9.53
C LYS A 220 -13.81 14.17 -9.68
N GLN A 221 -13.26 13.06 -10.17
CA GLN A 221 -11.82 12.96 -10.41
C GLN A 221 -11.36 13.85 -11.57
N VAL A 222 -12.14 13.98 -12.64
CA VAL A 222 -11.83 14.90 -13.75
C VAL A 222 -11.87 16.34 -13.27
N MET A 223 -12.90 16.75 -12.54
CA MET A 223 -12.98 18.08 -11.90
C MET A 223 -11.76 18.36 -11.03
N ARG A 224 -11.28 17.36 -10.29
CA ARG A 224 -10.04 17.48 -9.51
C ARG A 224 -8.82 17.74 -10.41
N LEU A 225 -8.68 17.02 -11.52
CA LEU A 225 -7.55 17.23 -12.45
C LEU A 225 -7.60 18.63 -13.07
N ASP A 226 -8.79 19.07 -13.48
CA ASP A 226 -8.99 20.41 -14.06
C ASP A 226 -8.68 21.49 -13.02
N SER A 227 -9.14 21.32 -11.78
CA SER A 227 -8.82 22.24 -10.69
C SER A 227 -7.33 22.29 -10.36
N LEU A 228 -6.58 21.19 -10.51
CA LEU A 228 -5.13 21.20 -10.35
C LEU A 228 -4.44 22.02 -11.44
N ASP A 229 -4.88 21.90 -12.69
CA ASP A 229 -4.35 22.69 -13.81
C ASP A 229 -4.66 24.17 -13.62
N GLU A 230 -5.91 24.51 -13.29
CA GLU A 230 -6.34 25.89 -13.03
C GLU A 230 -5.56 26.52 -11.87
N ARG A 231 -5.33 25.78 -10.77
CA ARG A 231 -4.55 26.28 -9.63
C ARG A 231 -3.07 26.50 -9.98
N ASP A 232 -2.52 25.71 -10.90
CA ASP A 232 -1.15 25.91 -11.37
C ASP A 232 -1.04 27.20 -12.22
N GLU A 233 -2.03 27.45 -13.09
CA GLU A 233 -2.12 28.71 -13.85
C GLU A 233 -2.34 29.93 -12.94
N ILE A 234 -3.25 29.82 -11.96
CA ILE A 234 -3.46 30.89 -10.97
C ILE A 234 -2.15 31.17 -10.22
N ARG A 235 -1.43 30.14 -9.79
CA ARG A 235 -0.15 30.31 -9.08
C ARG A 235 0.90 30.99 -9.96
N ASN A 236 0.93 30.68 -11.26
CA ASN A 236 1.80 31.36 -12.21
C ASN A 236 1.49 32.87 -12.28
N VAL A 237 0.20 33.24 -12.35
CA VAL A 237 -0.25 34.65 -12.34
C VAL A 237 0.14 35.35 -11.02
N LEU A 238 -0.12 34.71 -9.88
CA LEU A 238 0.21 35.27 -8.56
C LEU A 238 1.72 35.47 -8.38
N ASN A 239 2.53 34.51 -8.84
CA ASN A 239 3.99 34.60 -8.81
C ASN A 239 4.52 35.70 -9.73
N ALA A 240 3.96 35.86 -10.93
CA ALA A 240 4.32 36.94 -11.84
C ALA A 240 4.00 38.31 -11.24
N PHE A 241 2.83 38.46 -10.59
CA PHE A 241 2.47 39.68 -9.87
C PHE A 241 3.46 39.97 -8.74
N LYS A 242 3.80 38.96 -7.93
CA LYS A 242 4.75 39.07 -6.82
C LYS A 242 6.13 39.52 -7.30
N ALA A 243 6.64 38.92 -8.37
CA ALA A 243 7.94 39.26 -8.95
C ALA A 243 7.98 40.71 -9.44
N LYS A 244 6.90 41.20 -10.03
CA LYS A 244 6.80 42.57 -10.55
C LYS A 244 6.63 43.63 -9.45
N ASN A 245 5.87 43.33 -8.40
CA ASN A 245 5.46 44.32 -7.40
C ASN A 245 6.19 44.21 -6.06
N GLY A 246 6.97 43.15 -5.84
CA GLY A 246 7.63 42.88 -4.56
C GLY A 246 6.68 42.47 -3.42
N ARG A 247 5.38 42.35 -3.69
CA ARG A 247 4.34 41.91 -2.75
C ARG A 247 3.33 41.00 -3.41
N CYS A 248 2.66 40.18 -2.61
CA CYS A 248 1.52 39.39 -3.06
C CYS A 248 0.27 40.28 -3.30
N VAL A 249 -0.74 39.72 -3.97
CA VAL A 249 -2.03 40.40 -4.16
C VAL A 249 -2.78 40.49 -2.83
N SER A 250 -3.52 41.58 -2.63
CA SER A 250 -4.45 41.75 -1.52
C SER A 250 -5.88 41.32 -1.89
N SER A 251 -6.20 41.27 -3.19
CA SER A 251 -7.48 40.77 -3.70
C SER A 251 -7.36 40.25 -5.13
N TRP A 252 -8.30 39.39 -5.53
CA TRP A 252 -8.37 38.85 -6.90
C TRP A 252 -8.50 39.94 -7.98
N ARG A 253 -9.06 41.10 -7.64
CA ARG A 253 -9.25 42.22 -8.59
C ARG A 253 -7.93 42.77 -9.14
N GLU A 254 -6.83 42.65 -8.39
CA GLU A 254 -5.50 43.12 -8.83
C GLU A 254 -4.93 42.32 -10.00
N VAL A 255 -5.40 41.09 -10.19
CA VAL A 255 -4.94 40.16 -11.23
C VAL A 255 -6.07 39.66 -12.13
N ALA A 256 -7.24 40.29 -12.07
CA ALA A 256 -8.43 39.83 -12.80
C ALA A 256 -8.24 39.83 -14.32
N ASN A 257 -7.42 40.75 -14.86
CA ASN A 257 -7.17 40.79 -16.30
C ASN A 257 -6.24 39.65 -16.73
N GLU A 258 -5.21 39.36 -15.95
CA GLU A 258 -4.27 38.27 -16.13
C GLU A 258 -4.95 36.91 -16.00
N LEU A 259 -5.84 36.74 -15.00
CA LEU A 259 -6.63 35.53 -14.83
C LEU A 259 -7.58 35.29 -16.02
N ARG A 260 -8.22 36.33 -16.57
CA ARG A 260 -9.01 36.20 -17.80
C ARG A 260 -8.14 35.87 -19.02
N ALA A 261 -6.91 36.38 -19.08
CA ALA A 261 -5.99 36.10 -20.17
C ALA A 261 -5.60 34.61 -20.25
N VAL A 262 -5.53 33.93 -19.10
CA VAL A 262 -5.37 32.46 -19.01
C VAL A 262 -6.70 31.70 -19.07
N ARG A 263 -7.78 32.36 -19.52
CA ARG A 263 -9.11 31.78 -19.78
C ARG A 263 -9.86 31.25 -18.55
N LEU A 264 -9.52 31.72 -17.34
CA LEU A 264 -10.29 31.42 -16.14
C LEU A 264 -11.60 32.21 -16.11
N ILE A 265 -12.67 31.56 -15.68
CA ILE A 265 -13.97 32.19 -15.46
C ILE A 265 -13.93 32.88 -14.10
N LEU A 266 -14.33 34.15 -14.03
CA LEU A 266 -14.32 34.93 -12.80
C LEU A 266 -15.73 35.23 -12.32
N ASP A 267 -15.96 35.14 -11.02
CA ASP A 267 -17.17 35.63 -10.38
C ASP A 267 -17.27 37.17 -10.57
N PRO A 268 -18.40 37.68 -11.11
CA PRO A 268 -18.53 39.09 -11.45
C PRO A 268 -18.55 40.01 -10.23
N LYS A 269 -18.90 39.51 -9.04
CA LYS A 269 -19.02 40.32 -7.82
C LYS A 269 -17.67 40.47 -7.14
N THR A 270 -16.96 39.37 -6.95
CA THR A 270 -15.72 39.27 -6.16
C THR A 270 -14.47 39.39 -7.03
N GLY A 271 -14.55 39.03 -8.31
CA GLY A 271 -13.41 38.88 -9.21
C GLY A 271 -12.60 37.60 -8.99
N ALA A 272 -13.05 36.73 -8.07
CA ALA A 272 -12.40 35.45 -7.80
C ALA A 272 -12.56 34.48 -8.98
N PRO A 273 -11.54 33.69 -9.34
CA PRO A 273 -11.71 32.61 -10.30
C PRO A 273 -12.64 31.54 -9.73
N LEU A 274 -13.49 30.97 -10.59
CA LEU A 274 -14.37 29.85 -10.29
C LEU A 274 -13.62 28.53 -10.56
N ASP A 275 -13.81 27.56 -9.67
CA ASP A 275 -13.35 26.19 -9.85
C ASP A 275 -14.31 25.41 -10.78
N PRO A 276 -13.99 24.14 -11.14
CA PRO A 276 -14.82 23.34 -12.04
C PRO A 276 -16.22 23.01 -11.49
N SER A 277 -16.48 23.30 -10.21
CA SER A 277 -17.80 23.19 -9.58
C SER A 277 -18.55 24.53 -9.50
N GLU A 278 -18.06 25.56 -10.18
CA GLU A 278 -18.58 26.93 -10.15
C GLU A 278 -18.52 27.59 -8.77
N THR A 279 -17.65 27.09 -7.88
CA THR A 279 -17.39 27.70 -6.57
C THR A 279 -16.14 28.57 -6.65
N THR A 280 -16.10 29.71 -5.94
CA THR A 280 -14.92 30.60 -5.99
C THR A 280 -13.70 29.96 -5.34
N TYR A 281 -12.54 30.06 -5.96
CA TYR A 281 -11.26 29.77 -5.33
C TYR A 281 -10.94 30.76 -4.18
N GLU A 282 -10.22 30.27 -3.18
CA GLU A 282 -9.76 31.07 -2.05
C GLU A 282 -8.30 31.53 -2.22
N LEU A 283 -8.03 32.80 -1.88
CA LEU A 283 -6.65 33.29 -1.71
C LEU A 283 -6.10 32.78 -0.38
N ILE A 284 -5.06 31.94 -0.43
CA ILE A 284 -4.36 31.47 0.77
C ILE A 284 -3.57 32.65 1.38
N LYS A 285 -3.32 32.62 2.70
CA LYS A 285 -2.68 33.69 3.49
C LYS A 285 -1.60 34.48 2.73
N ASN A 286 -1.73 35.80 2.79
CA ASN A 286 -0.96 36.80 2.05
C ASN A 286 -1.22 36.82 0.53
N GLY A 287 -2.07 35.96 -0.05
CA GLY A 287 -2.50 36.01 -1.44
C GLY A 287 -1.48 35.51 -2.47
N CYS A 288 -0.46 34.79 -2.04
CA CYS A 288 0.57 34.23 -2.94
C CYS A 288 0.32 32.76 -3.33
N ASP A 289 -0.82 32.20 -2.94
CA ASP A 289 -1.21 30.83 -3.31
C ASP A 289 -2.75 30.73 -3.35
N VAL A 290 -3.23 29.64 -3.92
CA VAL A 290 -4.66 29.40 -4.17
C VAL A 290 -5.13 28.08 -3.56
N GLY A 291 -6.25 28.18 -2.84
CA GLY A 291 -6.93 27.09 -2.17
C GLY A 291 -8.33 26.88 -2.72
N LEU A 292 -8.90 25.71 -2.40
CA LEU A 292 -10.29 25.40 -2.65
C LEU A 292 -11.16 25.92 -1.50
N ASP A 293 -12.33 26.45 -1.82
CA ASP A 293 -13.34 26.83 -0.84
C ASP A 293 -13.95 25.60 -0.18
N VAL A 294 -14.34 25.72 1.09
CA VAL A 294 -14.91 24.60 1.87
C VAL A 294 -16.21 24.06 1.29
N ASN A 295 -16.92 24.87 0.50
CA ASN A 295 -18.21 24.53 -0.11
C ASN A 295 -18.07 23.93 -1.52
N THR A 296 -16.85 23.83 -2.05
CA THR A 296 -16.62 23.21 -3.36
C THR A 296 -17.05 21.74 -3.37
N THR A 297 -17.48 21.26 -4.53
CA THR A 297 -17.66 19.81 -4.75
C THR A 297 -16.44 19.15 -5.38
N VAL A 298 -15.39 19.93 -5.69
CA VAL A 298 -14.11 19.42 -6.16
C VAL A 298 -13.41 18.62 -5.05
N PRO A 299 -13.00 17.38 -5.28
CA PRO A 299 -12.28 16.59 -4.28
C PRO A 299 -10.93 17.21 -3.87
N PHE A 300 -10.72 17.39 -2.57
CA PHE A 300 -9.45 17.91 -2.01
C PHE A 300 -8.27 16.93 -2.10
N ARG A 301 -8.53 15.61 -2.12
CA ARG A 301 -7.51 14.54 -2.07
C ARG A 301 -7.84 13.36 -2.97
#